data_AF-A0A1I4BJP5-F1
#
_entry.id   AF-A0A1I4BJP5-F1
#
_cell.length_a   1.000
_cell.length_b   1.000
_cell.length_c   1.000
_cell.angle_alpha   90.00
_cell.angle_beta   90.00
_cell.angle_gamma   90.00
#
_symmetry.space_group_name_H-M   'P 1'
#
loop_
_entity.id
_entity.type
_entity.pdbx_description
1 polymer ?
#
loop_
_entity_poly.entity_id
_entity_poly.type
_entity_poly.pdbx_seq_one_letter_code
_entity_poly.pdbx_strand_id
1 'polypeptide(L)'
;MALNSHLLLLDLDGVVVLESGPPLCEQLEILALHSSIADQIARLDAPVVVLTHRSRAEARRILAAAGLQKPILSGLMAAEDLFLSGFRHRRVGRLLRGGLRKSLILPEVERRYGLKRDRMALIDDRIDNVEDMIGAGIGLVMHAPSAIGPDQKSIETFDFASALDVFRGWSREEQGGLVINLPPVMLSADVVRRTGLSTAPDADHFFNRARRIASVFRRRLTKTEA
;
A
#
# COMPACT_ATOMS: atom_id res chain seq x y z
N MET A 1 -3.65 -7.24 -29.32
CA MET A 1 -3.62 -6.55 -28.01
C MET A 1 -2.18 -6.48 -27.56
N ALA A 2 -1.62 -5.28 -27.41
CA ALA A 2 -0.31 -5.14 -26.78
C ALA A 2 -0.43 -5.68 -25.36
N LEU A 3 0.44 -6.60 -24.97
CA LEU A 3 0.50 -7.10 -23.60
C LEU A 3 0.81 -5.91 -22.69
N ASN A 4 -0.06 -5.64 -21.70
CA ASN A 4 0.18 -4.60 -20.68
C ASN A 4 1.58 -4.78 -20.12
N SER A 5 2.46 -3.84 -20.46
CA SER A 5 3.89 -3.95 -20.21
C SER A 5 4.25 -3.58 -18.78
N HIS A 6 3.35 -2.95 -18.04
CA HIS A 6 3.57 -2.45 -16.69
C HIS A 6 2.44 -2.87 -15.74
N LEU A 7 2.73 -2.85 -14.44
CA LEU A 7 1.78 -3.13 -13.37
C LEU A 7 1.88 -2.07 -12.28
N LEU A 8 0.75 -1.60 -11.78
CA LEU A 8 0.69 -0.64 -10.69
C LEU A 8 0.34 -1.34 -9.38
N LEU A 9 1.23 -1.24 -8.40
CA LEU A 9 1.03 -1.63 -7.01
C LEU A 9 0.59 -0.39 -6.21
N LEU A 10 -0.46 -0.54 -5.41
CA LEU A 10 -0.93 0.50 -4.50
C LEU A 10 -0.83 0.00 -3.06
N ASP A 11 -0.27 0.80 -2.16
CA ASP A 11 -0.60 0.62 -0.75
C ASP A 11 -2.10 0.86 -0.52
N LEU A 12 -2.63 0.27 0.53
CA LEU A 12 -3.99 0.55 0.99
C LEU A 12 -4.00 1.78 1.90
N ASP A 13 -3.20 1.74 2.96
CA ASP A 13 -3.13 2.80 3.95
C ASP A 13 -2.29 3.97 3.42
N GLY A 14 -2.72 5.20 3.68
CA GLY A 14 -2.10 6.45 3.20
C GLY A 14 -2.18 6.72 1.70
N VAL A 15 -2.56 5.72 0.89
CA VAL A 15 -2.67 5.84 -0.57
C VAL A 15 -4.10 5.74 -1.05
N VAL A 16 -4.89 4.78 -0.56
CA VAL A 16 -6.31 4.63 -0.93
C VAL A 16 -7.20 5.15 0.19
N VAL A 17 -6.84 4.81 1.42
CA VAL A 17 -7.56 5.19 2.63
C VAL A 17 -6.62 5.74 3.69
N LEU A 18 -7.16 6.53 4.62
CA LEU A 18 -6.48 6.94 5.84
C LEU A 18 -7.34 6.55 7.04
N GLU A 19 -6.71 6.01 8.08
CA GLU A 19 -7.37 5.80 9.35
C GLU A 19 -7.13 7.00 10.27
N SER A 20 -8.20 7.60 10.78
CA SER A 20 -8.13 8.80 11.60
C SER A 20 -9.14 8.78 12.75
N GLY A 21 -8.84 9.54 13.81
CA GLY A 21 -9.68 9.71 14.99
C GLY A 21 -9.77 11.18 15.37
N PRO A 22 -10.05 11.51 16.65
CA PRO A 22 -10.18 12.89 17.07
C PRO A 22 -8.89 13.70 16.82
N PRO A 23 -9.01 14.98 16.38
CA PRO A 23 -10.27 15.73 16.21
C PRO A 23 -10.91 15.58 14.82
N LEU A 24 -10.26 14.90 13.87
CA LEU A 24 -10.74 14.79 12.50
C LEU A 24 -12.05 13.98 12.42
N CYS A 25 -12.14 12.94 13.24
CA CYS A 25 -13.30 12.08 13.37
C CYS A 25 -13.65 11.93 14.85
N GLU A 26 -14.94 11.92 15.21
CA GLU A 26 -15.35 11.72 16.61
C GLU A 26 -14.89 10.37 17.18
N GLN A 27 -14.75 9.37 16.31
CA GLN A 27 -14.29 8.02 16.62
C GLN A 27 -13.26 7.59 15.58
N LEU A 28 -12.47 6.55 15.89
CA LEU A 28 -11.52 5.97 14.96
C LEU A 28 -12.26 5.41 13.73
N GLU A 29 -11.99 5.96 12.55
CA GLU A 29 -12.67 5.63 11.31
C GLU A 29 -11.69 5.59 10.12
N ILE A 30 -11.99 4.75 9.15
CA ILE A 30 -11.32 4.71 7.86
C ILE A 30 -11.99 5.71 6.90
N LEU A 31 -11.17 6.54 6.26
CA LEU A 31 -11.55 7.59 5.34
C LEU A 31 -11.02 7.26 3.94
N ALA A 32 -11.84 7.36 2.91
CA ALA A 32 -11.40 7.16 1.52
C ALA A 32 -10.86 8.48 0.94
N LEU A 33 -9.57 8.48 0.56
CA LEU A 33 -8.82 9.69 0.21
C LEU A 33 -9.21 10.28 -1.16
N HIS A 34 -9.60 9.42 -2.10
CA HIS A 34 -9.81 9.80 -3.48
C HIS A 34 -11.21 9.38 -3.95
N SER A 35 -12.08 10.34 -4.20
CA SER A 35 -13.47 10.06 -4.62
C SER A 35 -13.57 9.46 -6.03
N SER A 36 -12.62 9.78 -6.93
CA SER A 36 -12.57 9.37 -8.33
C SER A 36 -11.63 8.21 -8.63
N ILE A 37 -11.00 7.59 -7.61
CA ILE A 37 -9.98 6.55 -7.80
C ILE A 37 -10.48 5.35 -8.60
N ALA A 38 -11.74 4.95 -8.39
CA ALA A 38 -12.36 3.85 -9.12
C ALA A 38 -12.42 4.13 -10.63
N ASP A 39 -12.90 5.31 -11.02
CA ASP A 39 -13.01 5.74 -12.42
C ASP A 39 -11.62 5.92 -13.05
N GLN A 40 -10.67 6.45 -12.28
CA GLN A 40 -9.29 6.66 -12.72
C GLN A 40 -8.56 5.33 -12.97
N ILE A 41 -8.72 4.33 -12.10
CA ILE A 41 -8.18 2.99 -12.30
C ILE A 41 -8.87 2.28 -13.46
N ALA A 42 -10.20 2.40 -13.60
CA ALA A 42 -10.94 1.74 -14.68
C ALA A 42 -10.52 2.22 -16.08
N ARG A 43 -9.99 3.45 -16.19
CA ARG A 43 -9.45 4.03 -17.44
C ARG A 43 -7.97 3.72 -17.66
N LEU A 44 -7.32 3.04 -16.72
CA LEU A 44 -5.92 2.69 -16.85
C LEU A 44 -5.77 1.40 -17.65
N ASP A 45 -4.97 1.44 -18.72
CA ASP A 45 -4.63 0.26 -19.52
C ASP A 45 -3.49 -0.56 -18.89
N ALA A 46 -3.62 -0.85 -17.60
CA ALA A 46 -2.65 -1.63 -16.84
C ALA A 46 -3.32 -2.34 -15.65
N PRO A 47 -2.85 -3.54 -15.28
CA PRO A 47 -3.31 -4.20 -14.07
C PRO A 47 -2.93 -3.38 -12.82
N VAL A 48 -3.93 -3.14 -11.96
CA VAL A 48 -3.76 -2.50 -10.65
C VAL A 48 -3.97 -3.51 -9.54
N VAL A 49 -3.01 -3.59 -8.62
CA VAL A 49 -2.99 -4.54 -7.51
C VAL A 49 -2.77 -3.79 -6.21
N VAL A 50 -3.63 -4.05 -5.21
CA VAL A 50 -3.44 -3.50 -3.87
C VAL A 50 -2.51 -4.42 -3.08
N LEU A 51 -1.51 -3.85 -2.41
CA LEU A 51 -0.55 -4.52 -1.56
C LEU A 51 -0.62 -3.93 -0.15
N THR A 52 -1.00 -4.72 0.84
CA THR A 52 -1.21 -4.22 2.21
C THR A 52 -0.74 -5.19 3.30
N HIS A 53 -0.41 -4.63 4.45
CA HIS A 53 -0.16 -5.38 5.69
C HIS A 53 -1.44 -5.67 6.50
N ARG A 54 -2.61 -5.26 6.01
CA ARG A 54 -3.91 -5.66 6.59
C ARG A 54 -4.26 -7.10 6.23
N SER A 55 -5.14 -7.71 7.01
CA SER A 55 -5.67 -9.04 6.67
C SER A 55 -6.49 -8.97 5.39
N ARG A 56 -6.58 -10.08 4.64
CA ARG A 56 -7.34 -10.12 3.39
C ARG A 56 -8.82 -9.76 3.59
N ALA A 57 -9.43 -10.25 4.67
CA ALA A 57 -10.84 -10.01 4.95
C ALA A 57 -11.11 -8.53 5.24
N GLU A 58 -10.26 -7.91 6.06
CA GLU A 58 -10.31 -6.49 6.39
C GLU A 58 -10.06 -5.62 5.15
N ALA A 59 -8.98 -5.87 4.42
CA ALA A 59 -8.62 -5.12 3.22
C ALA A 59 -9.74 -5.16 2.17
N ARG A 60 -10.44 -6.28 2.01
CA ARG A 60 -11.60 -6.38 1.12
C ARG A 60 -12.76 -5.49 1.57
N ARG A 61 -13.07 -5.45 2.86
CA ARG A 61 -14.13 -4.56 3.40
C ARG A 61 -13.79 -3.10 3.15
N ILE A 62 -12.54 -2.73 3.42
CA ILE A 62 -12.02 -1.38 3.19
C ILE A 62 -12.13 -1.00 1.72
N LEU A 63 -11.59 -1.84 0.83
CA LEU A 63 -11.65 -1.60 -0.61
C LEU A 63 -13.08 -1.52 -1.13
N ALA A 64 -13.99 -2.36 -0.61
CA ALA A 64 -15.40 -2.29 -0.93
C ALA A 64 -16.02 -0.94 -0.54
N ALA A 65 -15.73 -0.43 0.66
CA ALA A 65 -16.19 0.89 1.10
C ALA A 65 -15.47 2.06 0.39
N ALA A 66 -14.25 1.81 -0.11
CA ALA A 66 -13.53 2.71 -1.01
C ALA A 66 -14.09 2.69 -2.46
N GLY A 67 -15.07 1.83 -2.77
CA GLY A 67 -15.62 1.69 -4.13
C GLY A 67 -14.67 0.96 -5.08
N LEU A 68 -13.63 0.32 -4.56
CA LEU A 68 -12.64 -0.44 -5.31
C LEU A 68 -12.94 -1.93 -5.19
N GLN A 69 -13.75 -2.44 -6.11
CA GLN A 69 -14.09 -3.87 -6.18
C GLN A 69 -13.71 -4.44 -7.55
N LYS A 70 -13.87 -5.75 -7.72
CA LYS A 70 -13.79 -6.34 -9.07
C LYS A 70 -14.92 -5.77 -9.95
N PRO A 71 -14.68 -5.51 -11.24
CA PRO A 71 -13.48 -5.84 -12.02
C PRO A 71 -12.37 -4.77 -12.01
N ILE A 72 -12.52 -3.66 -11.27
CA ILE A 72 -11.59 -2.50 -11.31
C ILE A 72 -10.18 -2.91 -10.90
N LEU A 73 -10.04 -3.70 -9.82
CA LEU A 73 -8.75 -4.20 -9.36
C LEU A 73 -8.43 -5.58 -9.95
N SER A 74 -7.20 -5.73 -10.44
CA SER A 74 -6.66 -7.01 -10.91
C SER A 74 -6.32 -7.97 -9.76
N GLY A 75 -6.01 -7.45 -8.58
CA GLY A 75 -5.79 -8.28 -7.40
C GLY A 75 -5.61 -7.53 -6.08
N LEU A 76 -5.56 -8.33 -5.02
CA LEU A 76 -5.22 -7.93 -3.66
C LEU A 76 -4.18 -8.91 -3.13
N MET A 77 -3.06 -8.37 -2.64
CA MET A 77 -2.01 -9.06 -1.92
C MET A 77 -2.00 -8.54 -0.48
N ALA A 78 -2.42 -9.39 0.45
CA ALA A 78 -2.62 -9.03 1.85
C ALA A 78 -1.55 -9.67 2.76
N ALA A 79 -1.59 -9.37 4.06
CA ALA A 79 -0.61 -9.86 5.04
C ALA A 79 -0.34 -11.37 4.94
N GLU A 80 -1.38 -12.16 4.69
CA GLU A 80 -1.29 -13.61 4.51
C GLU A 80 -0.41 -14.00 3.32
N ASP A 81 -0.53 -13.27 2.20
CA ASP A 81 0.26 -13.51 1.00
C ASP A 81 1.74 -13.14 1.21
N LEU A 82 2.00 -12.02 1.89
CA LEU A 82 3.36 -11.63 2.24
C LEU A 82 4.02 -12.69 3.14
N PHE A 83 3.27 -13.20 4.11
CA PHE A 83 3.76 -14.21 5.05
C PHE A 83 4.09 -15.53 4.31
N LEU A 84 3.15 -16.02 3.49
CA LEU A 84 3.33 -17.23 2.70
C LEU A 84 4.49 -17.10 1.71
N SER A 85 4.62 -15.94 1.04
CA SER A 85 5.73 -15.66 0.13
C SER A 85 7.07 -15.66 0.88
N GLY A 86 7.16 -14.97 2.02
CA GLY A 86 8.36 -14.93 2.84
C GLY A 86 8.80 -16.31 3.34
N PHE A 87 7.85 -17.17 3.69
CA PHE A 87 8.13 -18.56 4.07
C PHE A 87 8.60 -19.41 2.89
N ARG A 88 7.88 -19.38 1.76
CA ARG A 88 8.18 -20.19 0.56
C ARG A 88 9.56 -19.89 -0.02
N HIS A 89 9.98 -18.62 -0.02
CA HIS A 89 11.25 -18.21 -0.59
C HIS A 89 12.41 -18.22 0.43
N ARG A 90 12.29 -19.02 1.51
CA ARG A 90 13.33 -19.27 2.53
C ARG A 90 13.91 -18.01 3.16
N ARG A 91 13.14 -16.92 3.20
CA ARG A 91 13.53 -15.65 3.86
C ARG A 91 13.14 -15.63 5.34
N VAL A 92 13.05 -16.79 5.99
CA VAL A 92 12.61 -16.92 7.39
C VAL A 92 13.54 -16.15 8.35
N GLY A 93 14.86 -16.25 8.16
CA GLY A 93 15.81 -15.45 8.95
C GLY A 93 15.64 -13.93 8.76
N ARG A 94 15.29 -13.49 7.54
CA ARG A 94 14.96 -12.08 7.26
C ARG A 94 13.62 -11.67 7.86
N LEU A 95 12.61 -12.54 7.86
CA LEU A 95 11.31 -12.29 8.50
C LEU A 95 11.46 -12.06 10.02
N LEU A 96 12.32 -12.84 10.68
CA LEU A 96 12.56 -12.73 12.12
C LEU A 96 13.29 -11.42 12.48
N ARG A 97 14.30 -11.03 11.71
CA ARG A 97 15.10 -9.80 11.98
C ARG A 97 14.43 -8.52 11.47
N GLY A 98 13.94 -8.54 10.23
CA GLY A 98 13.44 -7.36 9.52
C GLY A 98 11.91 -7.20 9.50
N GLY A 99 11.17 -8.19 9.98
CA GLY A 99 9.71 -8.19 9.95
C GLY A 99 9.09 -8.56 8.60
N LEU A 100 7.77 -8.43 8.53
CA LEU A 100 7.00 -8.60 7.30
C LEU A 100 7.17 -7.33 6.46
N ARG A 101 7.96 -7.41 5.40
CA ARG A 101 8.22 -6.31 4.46
C ARG A 101 7.47 -6.53 3.15
N LYS A 102 7.02 -5.46 2.51
CA LYS A 102 6.30 -5.52 1.23
C LYS A 102 7.10 -6.16 0.11
N SER A 103 8.41 -5.94 0.03
CA SER A 103 9.28 -6.55 -0.99
C SER A 103 9.27 -8.09 -1.00
N LEU A 104 8.82 -8.74 0.08
CA LEU A 104 8.68 -10.19 0.14
C LEU A 104 7.63 -10.72 -0.83
N ILE A 105 6.66 -9.90 -1.25
CA ILE A 105 5.61 -10.33 -2.17
C ILE A 105 6.06 -10.42 -3.63
N LEU A 106 7.15 -9.74 -3.99
CA LEU A 106 7.52 -9.53 -5.39
C LEU A 106 7.64 -10.82 -6.21
N PRO A 107 8.26 -11.91 -5.73
CA PRO A 107 8.30 -13.17 -6.48
C PRO A 107 6.91 -13.71 -6.83
N GLU A 108 5.93 -13.54 -5.94
CA GLU A 108 4.56 -13.99 -6.15
C GLU A 108 3.82 -13.06 -7.12
N VAL A 109 4.07 -11.75 -7.09
CA VAL A 109 3.56 -10.80 -8.10
C VAL A 109 4.12 -11.14 -9.48
N GLU A 110 5.44 -11.35 -9.58
CA GLU A 110 6.11 -11.72 -10.83
C GLU A 110 5.52 -13.00 -11.43
N ARG A 111 5.37 -14.02 -10.59
CA ARG A 111 4.78 -15.31 -10.99
C ARG A 111 3.32 -15.18 -11.44
N ARG A 112 2.51 -14.40 -10.72
CA ARG A 112 1.07 -14.28 -10.96
C ARG A 112 0.74 -13.45 -12.20
N TYR A 113 1.49 -12.39 -12.46
CA TYR A 113 1.21 -11.47 -13.56
C TYR A 113 2.16 -11.62 -14.75
N GLY A 114 3.18 -12.49 -14.66
CA GLY A 114 4.13 -12.72 -15.75
C GLY A 114 5.01 -11.51 -16.07
N LEU A 115 5.14 -10.57 -15.13
CA LEU A 115 5.90 -9.34 -15.28
C LEU A 115 7.12 -9.37 -14.37
N LYS A 116 8.24 -8.86 -14.85
CA LYS A 116 9.44 -8.63 -14.01
C LYS A 116 9.22 -7.39 -13.15
N ARG A 117 9.83 -7.36 -11.96
CA ARG A 117 9.73 -6.22 -11.03
C ARG A 117 10.20 -4.86 -11.58
N ASP A 118 11.11 -4.86 -12.55
CA ASP A 118 11.55 -3.65 -13.27
C ASP A 118 10.43 -3.04 -14.11
N ARG A 119 9.29 -3.72 -14.26
CA ARG A 119 8.06 -3.27 -14.93
C ARG A 119 6.91 -2.98 -13.96
N MET A 120 7.21 -2.94 -12.67
CA MET A 120 6.21 -2.63 -11.66
C MET A 120 6.46 -1.21 -11.15
N ALA A 121 5.37 -0.48 -10.93
CA ALA A 121 5.36 0.75 -10.19
C ALA A 121 4.70 0.53 -8.83
N LEU A 122 5.13 1.25 -7.79
CA LEU A 122 4.49 1.28 -6.48
C LEU A 122 4.11 2.70 -6.10
N ILE A 123 2.92 2.89 -5.53
CA ILE A 123 2.59 4.08 -4.73
C ILE A 123 2.49 3.66 -3.26
N ASP A 124 3.27 4.30 -2.39
CA ASP A 124 3.34 3.99 -0.96
C ASP A 124 3.57 5.27 -0.15
N ASP A 125 2.95 5.39 1.02
CA ASP A 125 3.09 6.56 1.88
C ASP A 125 4.29 6.50 2.82
N ARG A 126 4.90 5.32 2.95
CA ARG A 126 5.99 5.10 3.89
C ARG A 126 7.33 5.00 3.21
N ILE A 127 8.23 5.92 3.58
CA ILE A 127 9.60 5.95 3.05
C ILE A 127 10.37 4.63 3.23
N ASP A 128 10.14 3.89 4.33
CA ASP A 128 10.81 2.60 4.55
C ASP A 128 10.36 1.52 3.56
N ASN A 129 9.09 1.55 3.13
CA ASN A 129 8.62 0.67 2.06
C ASN A 129 9.19 1.10 0.70
N VAL A 130 9.30 2.41 0.45
CA VAL A 130 9.87 2.97 -0.79
C VAL A 130 11.30 2.48 -0.99
N GLU A 131 12.16 2.66 0.02
CA GLU A 131 13.55 2.23 -0.01
C GLU A 131 13.69 0.71 -0.17
N ASP A 132 12.89 -0.08 0.57
CA ASP A 132 12.92 -1.54 0.51
C ASP A 132 12.48 -2.07 -0.87
N MET A 133 11.51 -1.42 -1.53
CA MET A 133 10.99 -1.83 -2.83
C MET A 133 11.96 -1.46 -3.96
N ILE A 134 12.58 -0.29 -3.91
CA ILE A 134 13.67 0.09 -4.83
C ILE A 134 14.86 -0.86 -4.68
N GLY A 135 15.30 -1.12 -3.44
CA GLY A 135 16.40 -2.06 -3.17
C GLY A 135 16.08 -3.50 -3.59
N ALA A 136 14.79 -3.84 -3.74
CA ALA A 136 14.34 -5.11 -4.27
C ALA A 136 14.24 -5.15 -5.80
N GLY A 137 14.45 -4.03 -6.50
CA GLY A 137 14.51 -3.92 -7.95
C GLY A 137 13.21 -3.44 -8.62
N ILE A 138 12.29 -2.82 -7.89
CA ILE A 138 11.10 -2.20 -8.49
C ILE A 138 11.52 -1.05 -9.43
N GLY A 139 10.87 -0.97 -10.58
CA GLY A 139 11.22 -0.01 -11.63
C GLY A 139 10.86 1.44 -11.30
N LEU A 140 9.67 1.66 -10.72
CA LEU A 140 9.20 2.98 -10.29
C LEU A 140 8.60 2.90 -8.89
N VAL A 141 8.96 3.84 -8.02
CA VAL A 141 8.28 4.04 -6.75
C VAL A 141 7.90 5.51 -6.61
N MET A 142 6.64 5.76 -6.31
CA MET A 142 6.07 7.06 -6.01
C MET A 142 5.77 7.13 -4.52
N HIS A 143 6.45 8.03 -3.82
CA HIS A 143 6.22 8.30 -2.42
C HIS A 143 5.05 9.27 -2.27
N ALA A 144 3.97 8.79 -1.65
CA ALA A 144 2.75 9.55 -1.42
C ALA A 144 2.81 10.27 -0.08
N PRO A 145 2.62 11.61 -0.02
CA PRO A 145 2.33 12.26 1.26
C PRO A 145 1.02 11.72 1.84
N SER A 146 0.99 11.52 3.16
CA SER A 146 -0.17 11.08 3.92
C SER A 146 -0.03 11.51 5.38
N ALA A 147 -0.75 12.55 5.77
CA ALA A 147 -0.74 13.05 7.14
C ALA A 147 -2.03 13.78 7.49
N ILE A 148 -2.32 13.90 8.78
CA ILE A 148 -3.30 14.88 9.27
C ILE A 148 -2.61 16.25 9.22
N GLY A 149 -3.28 17.23 8.61
CA GLY A 149 -2.75 18.57 8.46
C GLY A 149 -2.54 19.29 9.80
N PRO A 150 -1.71 20.34 9.85
CA PRO A 150 -1.39 21.06 11.08
C PRO A 150 -2.61 21.69 11.77
N ASP A 151 -3.65 22.01 11.01
CA ASP A 151 -4.93 22.55 11.50
C ASP A 151 -5.84 21.48 12.14
N GLN A 152 -5.45 20.21 12.06
CA GLN A 152 -6.19 19.03 12.51
C GLN A 152 -7.59 18.89 11.87
N LYS A 153 -7.84 19.60 10.77
CA LYS A 153 -9.11 19.62 10.02
C LYS A 153 -8.93 19.29 8.54
N SER A 154 -7.68 19.18 8.11
CA SER A 154 -7.30 18.81 6.76
C SER A 154 -6.48 17.53 6.77
N ILE A 155 -6.41 16.90 5.60
CA ILE A 155 -5.58 15.74 5.32
C ILE A 155 -4.60 16.16 4.23
N GLU A 156 -3.31 15.99 4.49
CA GLU A 156 -2.28 16.06 3.47
C GLU A 156 -2.24 14.73 2.72
N THR A 157 -2.46 14.78 1.41
CA THR A 157 -2.40 13.62 0.50
C THR A 157 -1.82 14.05 -0.84
N PHE A 158 -2.07 13.31 -1.93
CA PHE A 158 -1.61 13.65 -3.28
C PHE A 158 -2.77 13.64 -4.28
N ASP A 159 -2.54 14.19 -5.47
CA ASP A 159 -3.47 14.02 -6.59
C ASP A 159 -3.20 12.68 -7.31
N PHE A 160 -4.16 11.75 -7.19
CA PHE A 160 -4.07 10.44 -7.83
C PHE A 160 -4.03 10.53 -9.37
N ALA A 161 -4.65 11.54 -9.98
CA ALA A 161 -4.58 11.72 -11.43
C ALA A 161 -3.13 12.02 -11.87
N SER A 162 -2.48 12.98 -11.19
CA SER A 162 -1.07 13.30 -11.40
C SER A 162 -0.15 12.08 -11.22
N ALA A 163 -0.40 11.23 -10.22
CA ALA A 163 0.36 9.99 -10.03
C ALA A 163 0.17 8.98 -11.19
N LEU A 164 -1.05 8.89 -11.75
CA LEU A 164 -1.29 8.06 -12.93
C LEU A 164 -0.59 8.61 -14.18
N ASP A 165 -0.47 9.92 -14.33
CA ASP A 165 0.23 10.53 -15.45
C ASP A 165 1.74 10.26 -15.37
N VAL A 166 2.32 10.30 -14.17
CA VAL A 166 3.69 9.81 -13.91
C VAL A 166 3.83 8.34 -14.32
N PHE A 167 2.92 7.47 -13.88
CA PHE A 167 2.93 6.06 -14.24
C PHE A 167 2.81 5.80 -15.75
N ARG A 168 1.98 6.58 -16.46
CA ARG A 168 1.81 6.46 -17.93
C ARG A 168 3.01 6.97 -18.71
N GLY A 169 3.65 8.04 -18.22
CA GLY A 169 4.85 8.61 -18.83
C GLY A 169 6.12 7.79 -18.58
N TRP A 170 6.10 6.91 -17.58
CA TRP A 170 7.24 6.07 -17.26
C TRP A 170 7.55 5.07 -18.37
N SER A 171 8.79 5.11 -18.86
CA SER A 171 9.28 4.25 -19.93
C SER A 171 10.53 3.48 -19.50
N ARG A 172 10.77 2.33 -20.16
CA ARG A 172 11.83 1.38 -19.81
C ARG A 172 13.26 1.93 -19.97
N GLU A 173 13.44 3.03 -20.71
CA GLU A 173 14.76 3.56 -21.03
C GLU A 173 15.47 4.20 -19.82
N GLU A 174 14.72 4.48 -18.76
CA GLU A 174 15.24 4.91 -17.47
C GLU A 174 15.76 3.68 -16.69
N GLN A 175 17.02 3.31 -16.95
CA GLN A 175 17.68 2.22 -16.24
C GLN A 175 17.93 2.58 -14.76
N GLY A 176 17.16 1.97 -13.86
CA GLY A 176 17.34 2.09 -12.41
C GLY A 176 16.00 2.35 -11.72
N GLY A 177 15.85 1.89 -10.47
CA GLY A 177 14.64 2.16 -9.70
C GLY A 177 14.46 3.66 -9.51
N LEU A 178 13.44 4.23 -10.16
CA LEU A 178 13.13 5.65 -10.10
C LEU A 178 12.28 5.93 -8.85
N VAL A 179 12.65 6.94 -8.07
CA VAL A 179 11.85 7.42 -6.94
C VAL A 179 11.30 8.81 -7.25
N ILE A 180 9.98 8.96 -7.18
CA ILE A 180 9.29 10.23 -7.35
C ILE A 180 8.55 10.57 -6.06
N ASN A 181 8.80 11.75 -5.49
CA ASN A 181 7.96 12.26 -4.42
C ASN A 181 6.76 12.97 -5.04
N LEU A 182 5.56 12.49 -4.73
CA LEU A 182 4.34 13.11 -5.25
C LEU A 182 4.12 14.46 -4.53
N PRO A 183 3.75 15.52 -5.26
CA PRO A 183 3.44 16.81 -4.63
C PRO A 183 2.27 16.68 -3.66
N PRO A 184 2.36 17.29 -2.46
CA PRO A 184 1.27 17.27 -1.51
C PRO A 184 0.11 18.16 -1.96
N VAL A 185 -1.11 17.71 -1.66
CA VAL A 185 -2.35 18.45 -1.76
C VAL A 185 -3.08 18.37 -0.42
N MET A 186 -3.71 19.46 -0.03
CA MET A 186 -4.52 19.50 1.19
C MET A 186 -5.98 19.25 0.84
N LEU A 187 -6.57 18.21 1.41
CA LEU A 187 -8.00 17.96 1.36
C LEU A 187 -8.63 18.38 2.67
N SER A 188 -9.73 19.11 2.59
CA SER A 188 -10.55 19.38 3.77
C SER A 188 -11.28 18.11 4.20
N ALA A 189 -11.37 17.85 5.50
CA ALA A 189 -11.93 16.60 6.04
C ALA A 189 -13.39 16.34 5.61
N ASP A 190 -14.15 17.39 5.36
CA ASP A 190 -15.55 17.34 4.91
C ASP A 190 -15.70 16.83 3.47
N VAL A 191 -14.66 16.95 2.64
CA VAL A 191 -14.64 16.46 1.25
C VAL A 191 -14.26 14.98 1.21
N VAL A 192 -13.61 14.48 2.26
CA VAL A 192 -13.10 13.10 2.32
C VAL A 192 -14.25 12.15 2.66
N ARG A 193 -14.41 11.08 1.87
CA ARG A 193 -15.54 10.19 2.02
C ARG A 193 -15.34 9.28 3.24
N ARG A 194 -16.20 9.46 4.25
CA ARG A 194 -16.34 8.57 5.41
C ARG A 194 -16.80 7.18 4.98
N THR A 195 -16.13 6.13 5.46
CA THR A 195 -16.48 4.74 5.10
C THR A 195 -17.43 4.08 6.10
N GLY A 196 -17.56 4.64 7.31
CA GLY A 196 -18.27 4.03 8.43
C GLY A 196 -17.55 2.81 9.03
N LEU A 197 -16.36 2.46 8.54
CA LEU A 197 -15.57 1.34 9.05
C LEU A 197 -14.63 1.81 10.15
N SER A 198 -14.55 1.03 11.22
CA SER A 198 -13.54 1.19 12.28
C SER A 198 -12.74 -0.10 12.41
N THR A 199 -11.44 0.00 12.72
CA THR A 199 -10.57 -1.18 12.91
C THR A 199 -10.55 -1.65 14.37
N ALA A 200 -11.09 -0.85 15.29
CA ALA A 200 -11.18 -1.18 16.71
C ALA A 200 -11.80 -2.58 17.00
N PRO A 201 -12.81 -3.07 16.26
CA PRO A 201 -13.42 -4.38 16.52
C PRO A 201 -12.59 -5.59 16.06
N ASP A 202 -11.62 -5.42 15.14
CA ASP A 202 -10.88 -6.54 14.51
C ASP A 202 -9.50 -6.82 15.15
N ALA A 203 -9.21 -6.20 16.30
CA ALA A 203 -7.95 -6.36 17.03
C ALA A 203 -7.63 -7.83 17.41
N ASP A 204 -8.64 -8.69 17.49
CA ASP A 204 -8.52 -10.09 17.89
C ASP A 204 -8.24 -11.07 16.74
N HIS A 205 -8.09 -10.60 15.50
CA HIS A 205 -7.72 -11.48 14.39
C HIS A 205 -6.35 -12.15 14.64
N PHE A 206 -6.22 -13.44 14.29
CA PHE A 206 -5.01 -14.24 14.54
C PHE A 206 -3.74 -13.55 14.02
N PHE A 207 -3.80 -12.91 12.86
CA PHE A 207 -2.67 -12.16 12.29
C PHE A 207 -2.28 -10.94 13.12
N ASN A 208 -3.25 -10.22 13.70
CA ASN A 208 -2.98 -9.08 14.59
C ASN A 208 -2.30 -9.56 15.88
N ARG A 209 -2.72 -10.71 16.42
CA ARG A 209 -2.04 -11.37 17.54
C ARG A 209 -0.62 -11.81 17.17
N ALA A 210 -0.44 -12.47 16.03
CA ALA A 210 0.87 -12.93 15.55
C ALA A 210 1.83 -11.75 15.33
N ARG A 211 1.34 -10.65 14.75
CA ARG A 211 2.09 -9.40 14.56
C ARG A 211 2.48 -8.75 15.90
N ARG A 212 1.58 -8.77 16.89
CA ARG A 212 1.84 -8.28 18.27
C ARG A 212 2.87 -9.14 19.00
N ILE A 213 2.81 -10.47 18.84
CA ILE A 213 3.82 -11.39 19.39
C ILE A 213 5.18 -11.15 18.72
N ALA A 214 5.22 -11.06 17.40
CA ALA A 214 6.46 -10.82 16.65
C ALA A 214 7.12 -9.48 17.00
N SER A 215 6.33 -8.42 17.27
CA SER A 215 6.88 -7.13 17.69
C SER A 215 7.48 -7.18 19.11
N VAL A 216 6.87 -7.94 20.02
CA VAL A 216 7.40 -8.19 21.38
C VAL A 216 8.72 -8.96 21.32
N PHE A 217 8.80 -10.03 20.53
CA PHE A 217 10.04 -10.78 20.34
C PHE A 217 11.15 -9.92 19.73
N ARG A 218 10.83 -9.07 18.75
CA ARG A 218 11.80 -8.17 18.12
C ARG A 218 12.39 -7.18 19.13
N ARG A 219 11.55 -6.58 19.99
CA ARG A 219 12.00 -5.68 21.07
C ARG A 219 12.95 -6.34 22.06
N ARG A 220 12.84 -7.66 22.27
CA ARG A 220 13.75 -8.42 23.15
C ARG A 220 15.09 -8.69 22.48
N LEU A 221 15.07 -9.09 21.20
CA LEU A 221 16.30 -9.36 20.43
C LEU A 221 17.15 -8.09 20.24
N THR A 222 16.54 -6.94 19.94
CA THR A 222 17.27 -5.67 19.80
C THR A 222 17.83 -5.13 21.12
N LYS A 223 17.34 -5.61 22.27
CA LYS A 223 17.88 -5.27 23.60
C LYS A 223 19.05 -6.15 24.04
N THR A 224 19.33 -7.23 23.31
CA THR A 224 20.45 -8.15 23.63
C THR A 224 21.74 -7.77 22.89
N GLU A 225 21.67 -6.84 21.93
CA GLU A 225 22.81 -6.38 21.13
C GLU A 225 23.28 -4.95 21.51
N ALA A 226 22.79 -4.41 22.63
CA ALA A 226 23.21 -3.12 23.22
C ALA A 226 23.73 -3.36 24.65
#